data_AF-A0A1K2H5Y0-F1
#
_entry.id   AF-A0A1K2H5Y0-F1
#
_cell.length_a   1.000
_cell.length_b   1.000
_cell.length_c   1.000
_cell.angle_alpha   90.00
_cell.angle_beta   90.00
_cell.angle_gamma   90.00
#
_symmetry.space_group_name_H-M   'P 1'
#
loop_
_entity.id
_entity.type
_entity.pdbx_description
1 polymer ?
#
loop_
_entity_poly.entity_id
_entity_poly.type
_entity_poly.pdbx_seq_one_letter_code
_entity_poly.pdbx_strand_id
1 'polypeptide(L)' 'MLHHYITNYGAEMPNGKIENRVESWIQINLFKWRFCIAKRRIVLDTPWKD' A
#
# COMPACT_ATOMS: atom_id res chain seq x y z
N MET A 1 6.48 -19.29 -0.74
CA MET A 1 7.34 -18.08 -0.71
C MET A 1 6.48 -16.92 -0.25
N LEU A 2 6.91 -16.23 0.81
CA LEU A 2 6.19 -15.09 1.38
C LEU A 2 6.83 -13.80 0.86
N HIS A 3 6.05 -12.90 0.29
CA HIS A 3 6.50 -11.56 -0.07
C HIS A 3 5.69 -10.54 0.74
N HIS A 4 6.39 -9.61 1.38
CA HIS A 4 5.77 -8.48 2.03
C HIS A 4 6.05 -7.24 1.18
N TYR A 5 4.98 -6.57 0.74
CA TYR A 5 5.06 -5.35 -0.04
C TYR A 5 4.59 -4.18 0.81
N ILE A 6 5.34 -3.08 0.77
CA ILE A 6 4.98 -1.81 1.38
C ILE A 6 5.16 -0.76 0.29
N THR A 7 4.09 -0.05 -0.05
CA THR A 7 4.07 1.01 -1.06
C THR A 7 3.58 2.28 -0.41
N ASN A 8 4.35 3.36 -0.57
CA ASN A 8 3.96 4.70 -0.19
C ASN A 8 3.69 5.50 -1.47
N TYR A 9 2.56 6.20 -1.53
CA TYR A 9 2.20 7.04 -2.65
C TYR A 9 1.37 8.25 -2.21
N GLY A 10 1.49 9.35 -2.97
CA GLY A 10 0.64 10.52 -2.84
C GLY A 10 -0.67 10.26 -3.58
N ALA A 11 -1.79 10.27 -2.86
CA ALA A 11 -3.11 10.15 -3.46
C ALA A 11 -3.76 11.53 -3.53
N GLU A 12 -4.00 12.02 -4.73
CA GLU A 12 -4.76 13.25 -4.95
C GLU A 12 -6.24 13.01 -4.62
N MET A 13 -6.76 13.78 -3.67
CA MET A 13 -8.17 13.79 -3.33
C MET A 13 -8.96 14.75 -4.25
N PRO A 14 -10.29 14.58 -4.38
CA PRO A 14 -11.14 15.48 -5.16
C PRO A 14 -11.09 16.96 -4.75
N ASN A 15 -10.58 17.26 -3.55
CA ASN A 15 -10.42 18.61 -3.01
C ASN A 15 -9.03 19.23 -3.29
N GLY A 16 -8.20 18.58 -4.11
CA GLY A 16 -6.85 19.04 -4.45
C GLY A 16 -5.78 18.80 -3.36
N LYS A 17 -6.14 18.14 -2.24
CA LYS A 17 -5.17 17.75 -1.20
C LYS A 17 -4.46 16.46 -1.63
N ILE A 18 -3.14 16.41 -1.48
CA ILE A 18 -2.35 15.19 -1.65
C ILE A 18 -2.22 14.51 -0.28
N GLU A 19 -2.81 13.33 -0.15
CA GLU A 19 -2.65 12.49 1.04
C GLU A 19 -1.49 11.53 0.88
N ASN A 20 -0.65 11.44 1.91
CA ASN A 20 0.37 10.43 1.99
C ASN A 20 -0.28 9.09 2.43
N ARG A 21 -0.36 8.14 1.50
CA ARG A 21 -0.97 6.82 1.75
C ARG A 21 0.10 5.75 1.72
N VAL A 22 0.11 4.95 2.78
CA VAL A 22 0.92 3.74 2.86
C VAL A 22 -0.01 2.54 2.74
N GLU A 23 0.24 1.71 1.73
CA GLU A 23 -0.40 0.42 1.57
C GLU A 23 0.61 -0.69 1.80
N SER A 24 0.27 -1.65 2.65
CA SER A 24 1.03 -2.87 2.82
C SER A 24 0.17 -4.07 2.43
N TRP A 25 0.74 -5.06 1.75
CA TRP A 25 0.07 -6.34 1.53
C TRP A 25 1.07 -7.48 1.57
N ILE A 26 0.56 -8.64 1.95
CA ILE A 26 1.35 -9.87 2.02
C ILE A 26 0.91 -10.76 0.86
N GLN A 27 1.85 -11.15 0.03
CA GLN A 27 1.62 -12.13 -1.02
C GLN A 27 2.20 -13.47 -0.60
N ILE A 28 1.34 -14.48 -0.56
CA ILE A 28 1.74 -15.86 -0.30
C ILE A 28 1.69 -16.63 -1.62
N ASN A 29 2.85 -17.11 -2.05
CA ASN A 29 2.99 -18.00 -3.20
C ASN A 29 3.06 -19.46 -2.72
N LEU A 30 2.07 -20.28 -3.10
CA LEU A 30 1.95 -21.72 -2.82
C LEU A 30 1.72 -22.48 -4.13
N PHE A 31 2.65 -23.36 -4.51
CA PHE A 31 2.50 -24.27 -5.67
C PHE A 31 1.97 -23.60 -6.96
N LYS A 32 2.52 -22.43 -7.34
CA LYS A 32 2.11 -21.57 -8.48
C LYS A 32 0.86 -20.71 -8.28
N TRP A 33 0.15 -20.87 -7.16
CA TRP A 33 -0.96 -20.00 -6.77
C TRP A 33 -0.45 -18.79 -6.01
N ARG A 34 -0.96 -17.61 -6.37
CA ARG A 34 -0.56 -16.32 -5.82
C ARG A 34 -1.74 -15.72 -5.06
N PHE A 35 -1.63 -15.71 -3.74
CA PHE A 35 -2.67 -15.18 -2.86
C PHE A 35 -2.21 -13.85 -2.26
N CYS A 36 -2.97 -12.79 -2.49
CA CYS A 36 -2.76 -11.51 -1.85
C CYS A 36 -3.64 -11.43 -0.61
N ILE A 37 -3.01 -11.46 0.57
CA ILE A 37 -3.66 -11.49 1.88
C ILE A 37 -3.20 -10.26 2.68
N ALA A 38 -4.08 -9.74 3.52
CA ALA A 38 -3.78 -8.62 4.44
C ALA A 38 -3.40 -7.30 3.75
N LYS A 39 -4.27 -6.81 2.85
CA LYS A 39 -4.15 -5.43 2.35
C LYS A 39 -4.53 -4.45 3.47
N ARG A 40 -3.54 -3.75 4.03
CA ARG A 40 -3.74 -2.68 5.01
C ARG A 40 -3.38 -1.35 4.38
N ARG A 41 -4.24 -0.35 4.57
CA ARG A 41 -4.02 1.04 4.14
C ARG A 41 -3.97 1.92 5.38
N ILE A 42 -3.00 2.81 5.44
CA ILE A 42 -2.85 3.83 6.48
C ILE A 42 -2.65 5.18 5.78
N VAL A 43 -3.33 6.21 6.26
CA VAL A 43 -3.08 7.59 5.84
C VAL A 43 -2.11 8.19 6.87
N LEU A 44 -0.99 8.71 6.39
CA LEU A 44 -0.04 9.44 7.23
C LEU A 44 -0.41 10.91 7.24
N ASP A 45 -0.47 11.52 8.43
CA ASP A 45 -0.72 12.95 8.60
C ASP A 45 0.56 13.78 8.38
N THR A 46 1.35 13.35 7.40
CA THR A 46 2.61 13.99 7.00
C THR A 46 2.52 14.34 5.52
N PRO A 47 3.09 15.47 5.08
CA PRO A 47 3.14 15.81 3.66
C PRO A 47 3.74 14.66 2.85
N TRP A 48 3.14 14.35 1.69
CA TRP A 48 3.78 13.42 0.75
C TRP A 48 5.04 14.08 0.20
N LYS A 49 6.13 13.30 0.14
CA LYS A 49 7.41 13.68 -0.47
C LYS A 49 7.81 12.55 -1.42
N ASP A 50 8.13 12.92 -2.65
CA ASP A 50 8.67 12.04 -3.70
C ASP A 50 10.12 11.65 -3.41
#